data_AF-A0A165Z9D3-F1
#
_entry.id   AF-A0A165Z9D3-F1
#
_cell.length_a   1.000
_cell.length_b   1.000
_cell.length_c   1.000
_cell.angle_alpha   90.00
_cell.angle_beta   90.00
_cell.angle_gamma   90.00
#
_symmetry.space_group_name_H-M   'P 1'
#
loop_
_entity.id
_entity.type
_entity.pdbx_description
1 polymer ?
#
loop_
_entity_poly.entity_id
_entity_poly.type
_entity_poly.pdbx_seq_one_letter_code
_entity_poly.pdbx_strand_id
1 'polypeptide(L)'
;MYLLLDFDKDLTFNHADKNFFHSLKKLKWDKNAKKLFDKIYYMHSDVIKYTLEWTFSNIFMYNYSGNLFALTFLVACNAVKHDRDRMIEDDVIIAFKTFYKLIHADIDQISI
;
A
#
# COMPACT_ATOMS: atom_id res chain seq x y z
N MET A 1 -21.02 0.02 -3.83
CA MET A 1 -20.34 1.31 -3.99
C MET A 1 -20.64 2.18 -2.76
N TYR A 2 -20.09 1.83 -1.59
CA TYR A 2 -20.33 2.56 -0.33
C TYR A 2 -19.03 2.98 0.39
N LEU A 3 -17.87 2.52 -0.10
CA LEU A 3 -16.57 2.71 0.52
C LEU A 3 -15.78 3.94 0.02
N LEU A 4 -16.41 4.78 -0.81
CA LEU A 4 -15.84 6.02 -1.37
C LEU A 4 -16.35 7.28 -0.61
N LEU A 5 -17.58 7.27 -0.09
CA LEU A 5 -18.20 8.43 0.56
C LEU A 5 -17.58 8.81 1.92
N ASP A 6 -16.80 7.90 2.52
CA ASP A 6 -16.16 8.12 3.83
C ASP A 6 -14.68 8.47 3.72
N PHE A 7 -14.10 8.52 2.52
CA PHE A 7 -12.68 8.87 2.35
C PHE A 7 -12.42 10.35 2.63
N ASP A 8 -13.33 11.23 2.20
CA ASP A 8 -13.22 12.69 2.34
C ASP A 8 -13.78 13.23 3.66
N LYS A 9 -14.19 12.36 4.60
CA LYS A 9 -14.65 12.84 5.91
C LYS A 9 -13.46 13.35 6.71
N ASP A 10 -13.60 14.53 7.32
CA ASP A 10 -12.73 15.07 8.36
C ASP A 10 -12.74 14.14 9.59
N LEU A 11 -12.07 13.00 9.46
CA LEU A 11 -11.69 12.16 10.56
C LEU A 11 -10.61 12.92 11.32
N THR A 12 -10.83 13.17 12.61
CA THR A 12 -9.81 13.70 13.50
C THR A 12 -8.52 12.90 13.31
N PHE A 13 -7.52 13.54 12.70
CA PHE A 13 -6.24 12.91 12.46
C PHE A 13 -5.52 12.77 13.79
N ASN A 14 -5.54 11.56 14.35
CA ASN A 14 -4.69 11.23 15.48
C ASN A 14 -3.24 11.18 14.97
N HIS A 15 -2.47 12.22 15.29
CA HIS A 15 -1.08 12.30 14.90
C HIS A 15 -0.32 11.04 15.32
N ALA A 16 0.43 10.46 14.36
CA ALA A 16 1.33 9.36 14.65
C ALA A 16 2.38 9.81 15.68
N ASP A 17 2.48 9.08 16.79
CA ASP A 17 3.46 9.35 17.85
C ASP A 17 4.73 8.52 17.65
N LYS A 18 5.72 8.72 18.54
CA LYS A 18 6.97 7.94 18.51
C LYS A 18 6.72 6.43 18.65
N ASN A 19 5.70 6.04 19.39
CA ASN A 19 5.39 4.63 19.63
C ASN A 19 4.89 3.95 18.36
N PHE A 20 4.08 4.64 17.55
CA PHE A 20 3.63 4.17 16.25
C PHE A 20 4.81 3.78 15.34
N PHE A 21 5.79 4.68 15.16
CA PHE A 21 6.97 4.38 14.34
C PHE A 21 7.85 3.27 14.94
N HIS A 22 7.89 3.16 16.27
CA HIS A 22 8.59 2.08 16.94
C HIS A 22 7.92 0.72 16.68
N SER A 23 6.59 0.67 16.68
CA SER A 23 5.80 -0.52 16.34
C SER A 23 6.02 -0.93 14.89
N LEU A 24 6.01 0.03 13.95
CA LEU A 24 6.30 -0.24 12.54
C LEU A 24 7.67 -0.91 12.35
N LYS A 25 8.71 -0.43 13.06
CA LYS A 25 10.07 -0.98 12.95
C LYS A 25 10.18 -2.42 13.47
N LYS A 26 9.31 -2.85 14.38
CA LYS A 26 9.35 -4.19 15.00
C LYS A 26 8.59 -5.25 14.21
N LEU A 27 7.72 -4.85 13.30
CA LEU A 27 6.87 -5.76 12.55
C LEU A 27 7.68 -6.80 11.77
N LYS A 28 7.16 -8.03 11.79
CA LYS A 28 7.68 -9.12 10.98
C LYS A 28 6.64 -9.57 9.97
N TRP A 29 7.10 -10.17 8.89
CA TRP A 29 6.20 -10.83 7.96
C TRP A 29 5.78 -12.19 8.51
N ASP A 30 4.49 -12.50 8.42
CA ASP A 30 4.10 -13.90 8.27
C ASP A 30 4.62 -14.43 6.91
N LYS A 31 5.00 -15.72 6.87
CA LYS A 31 5.59 -16.35 5.68
C LYS A 31 4.61 -16.39 4.51
N ASN A 32 3.35 -16.70 4.78
CA ASN A 32 2.30 -16.77 3.75
C ASN A 32 1.91 -15.36 3.30
N ALA A 33 1.83 -14.41 4.23
CA ALA A 33 1.62 -13.01 3.90
C ALA A 33 2.72 -12.46 2.98
N LYS A 34 4.00 -12.74 3.27
CA LYS A 34 5.11 -12.32 2.40
C LYS A 34 4.99 -12.93 1.00
N LYS A 35 4.67 -14.23 0.93
CA LYS A 35 4.49 -14.94 -0.34
C LYS A 35 3.31 -14.39 -1.14
N LEU A 36 2.22 -14.03 -0.47
CA LEU A 36 1.06 -13.40 -1.09
C LEU A 36 1.43 -12.02 -1.63
N PHE A 37 2.08 -11.19 -0.80
CA PHE A 37 2.55 -9.87 -1.19
C PHE A 37 3.44 -9.93 -2.43
N ASP A 38 4.44 -10.80 -2.45
CA ASP A 38 5.37 -10.94 -3.57
C ASP A 38 4.65 -11.32 -4.87
N LYS A 39 3.68 -12.23 -4.79
CA LYS A 39 2.88 -12.63 -5.96
C LYS A 39 2.03 -11.48 -6.51
N ILE A 40 1.29 -10.79 -5.64
CA ILE A 40 0.41 -9.69 -6.06
C ILE A 40 1.26 -8.53 -6.58
N TYR A 41 2.35 -8.20 -5.88
CA TYR A 41 3.24 -7.12 -6.25
C TYR A 41 3.96 -7.38 -7.59
N TYR A 42 4.35 -8.64 -7.85
CA TYR A 42 4.89 -9.05 -9.14
C TYR A 42 3.88 -8.82 -10.27
N MET A 43 2.63 -9.28 -10.10
CA MET A 43 1.57 -9.06 -11.08
C MET A 43 1.27 -7.57 -11.30
N HIS A 44 1.21 -6.79 -10.23
CA HIS A 44 1.05 -5.34 -10.28
C HIS A 44 2.17 -4.67 -11.08
N SER A 45 3.41 -5.07 -10.83
CA SER A 45 4.61 -4.53 -11.49
C SER A 45 4.67 -4.92 -12.98
N ASP A 46 4.23 -6.13 -13.33
CA ASP A 46 4.15 -6.59 -14.71
C ASP A 46 3.12 -5.76 -15.52
N VAL A 47 1.98 -5.41 -14.92
CA VAL A 47 1.00 -4.51 -15.55
C VAL A 47 1.63 -3.14 -15.82
N ILE A 48 2.28 -2.54 -14.82
CA ILE A 48 2.96 -1.25 -14.97
C ILE A 48 4.03 -1.31 -16.07
N LYS A 49 4.84 -2.38 -16.09
CA LYS A 49 5.87 -2.60 -17.10
C LYS A 49 5.29 -2.65 -18.50
N TYR A 50 4.14 -3.32 -18.68
CA TYR A 50 3.46 -3.40 -19.96
C TYR A 50 2.95 -2.03 -20.40
N THR A 51 2.39 -1.24 -19.47
CA THR A 51 1.86 0.11 -19.77
C THR A 51 2.95 1.13 -20.06
N LEU A 52 4.10 1.04 -19.38
CA LEU A 52 5.21 2.00 -19.51
C LEU A 52 6.26 1.60 -20.56
N GLU A 53 6.01 0.55 -21.34
CA GLU A 53 6.86 0.04 -22.41
C GLU A 53 8.36 0.15 -22.09
N TRP A 54 8.93 -0.64 -21.16
CA TRP A 54 10.38 -0.99 -21.04
C TRP A 54 10.83 -1.10 -19.57
N THR A 55 11.50 -2.21 -19.24
CA THR A 55 12.07 -2.52 -17.91
C THR A 55 13.19 -1.55 -17.46
N PHE A 56 13.75 -0.76 -18.39
CA PHE A 56 14.89 0.13 -18.14
C PHE A 56 14.52 1.62 -18.09
N SER A 57 13.23 1.97 -18.19
CA SER A 57 12.85 3.37 -18.03
C SER A 57 13.05 3.80 -16.57
N ASN A 58 13.63 4.99 -16.38
CA ASN A 58 13.76 5.57 -15.04
C ASN A 58 12.39 5.69 -14.36
N ILE A 59 11.35 6.01 -15.14
CA ILE A 59 9.97 6.10 -14.69
C ILE A 59 9.51 4.76 -14.10
N PHE A 60 9.75 3.63 -14.78
CA PHE A 60 9.43 2.30 -14.25
C PHE A 60 10.16 2.02 -12.94
N MET A 61 11.47 2.31 -12.86
CA MET A 61 12.27 2.05 -11.65
C MET A 61 11.83 2.91 -10.45
N TYR A 62 11.48 4.18 -10.68
CA TYR A 62 10.91 5.04 -9.66
C TYR A 62 9.53 4.55 -9.19
N ASN A 63 8.65 4.17 -10.13
CA ASN A 63 7.34 3.61 -9.79
C ASN A 63 7.46 2.29 -9.03
N TYR A 64 8.40 1.43 -9.43
CA TYR A 64 8.64 0.15 -8.76
C TYR A 64 9.09 0.37 -7.31
N SER A 65 10.15 1.14 -7.09
CA SER A 65 10.64 1.39 -5.73
C SER A 65 9.61 2.13 -4.85
N GLY A 66 8.91 3.12 -5.42
CA GLY A 66 7.87 3.88 -4.74
C GLY A 66 6.66 3.02 -4.35
N ASN A 67 6.13 2.22 -5.29
CA ASN A 67 4.98 1.36 -5.04
C ASN A 67 5.30 0.25 -4.05
N LEU A 68 6.50 -0.34 -4.14
CA LEU A 68 6.95 -1.33 -3.17
C LEU A 68 6.97 -0.74 -1.75
N PHE A 69 7.52 0.46 -1.59
CA PHE A 69 7.54 1.16 -0.31
C PHE A 69 6.13 1.46 0.19
N ALA A 70 5.30 2.10 -0.64
CA ALA A 70 3.94 2.51 -0.27
C ALA A 70 3.08 1.31 0.13
N LEU A 71 3.09 0.25 -0.66
CA LEU A 71 2.35 -0.97 -0.36
C LEU A 71 2.84 -1.63 0.94
N THR A 72 4.16 -1.78 1.11
CA THR A 72 4.73 -2.34 2.35
C THR A 72 4.33 -1.50 3.57
N PHE A 73 4.39 -0.18 3.43
CA PHE A 73 4.00 0.75 4.48
C PHE A 73 2.52 0.63 4.84
N LEU A 74 1.63 0.51 3.86
CA LEU A 74 0.20 0.31 4.09
C LEU A 74 -0.11 -1.02 4.79
N VAL A 75 0.58 -2.10 4.42
CA VAL A 75 0.48 -3.41 5.12
C VAL A 75 0.88 -3.23 6.58
N ALA A 76 2.02 -2.59 6.83
CA ALA A 76 2.54 -2.35 8.17
C ALA A 76 1.60 -1.47 9.01
N CYS A 77 1.05 -0.40 8.42
CA CYS A 77 0.08 0.46 9.09
C CYS A 77 -1.18 -0.30 9.50
N ASN A 78 -1.70 -1.18 8.63
CA ASN A 78 -2.88 -1.97 8.97
C ASN A 78 -2.59 -2.98 10.08
N ALA A 79 -1.40 -3.59 10.10
CA ALA A 79 -0.98 -4.49 11.18
C ALA A 79 -0.86 -3.74 12.52
N VAL A 80 -0.19 -2.58 12.55
CA VAL A 80 -0.07 -1.76 13.76
C VAL A 80 -1.43 -1.26 14.24
N LYS A 81 -2.34 -0.88 13.33
CA LYS A 81 -3.70 -0.45 13.66
C LYS A 81 -4.50 -1.52 14.41
N HIS A 82 -4.16 -2.79 14.24
CA HIS A 82 -4.80 -3.92 14.92
C HIS A 82 -3.91 -4.50 16.03
N ASP A 83 -2.96 -3.72 16.54
CA ASP A 83 -2.04 -4.08 17.63
C ASP A 83 -1.27 -5.39 17.38
N ARG A 84 -0.96 -5.69 16.11
CA ARG A 84 -0.21 -6.89 15.72
C ARG A 84 1.30 -6.61 15.62
N ASP A 85 2.09 -7.63 15.94
CA ASP A 85 3.55 -7.65 15.73
C ASP A 85 3.95 -8.35 14.40
N ARG A 86 2.96 -8.91 13.68
CA ARG A 86 3.14 -9.55 12.39
C ARG A 86 2.13 -9.06 11.37
N MET A 87 2.61 -8.89 10.14
CA MET A 87 1.81 -8.63 8.95
C MET A 87 1.27 -9.95 8.41
N ILE A 88 -0.05 -10.07 8.32
CA ILE A 88 -0.77 -11.27 7.84
C ILE A 88 -1.37 -11.03 6.45
N GLU A 89 -1.96 -12.06 5.84
CA GLU A 89 -2.53 -12.00 4.50
C GLU A 89 -3.60 -10.90 4.34
N ASP A 90 -4.45 -10.72 5.36
CA ASP A 90 -5.49 -9.68 5.34
C ASP A 90 -4.91 -8.27 5.27
N ASP A 91 -3.76 -8.03 5.91
CA ASP A 91 -3.05 -6.75 5.81
C ASP A 91 -2.61 -6.46 4.38
N VAL A 92 -2.16 -7.50 3.67
CA VAL A 92 -1.79 -7.42 2.24
C VAL A 92 -3.00 -7.04 1.40
N ILE A 93 -4.12 -7.75 1.57
CA ILE A 93 -5.34 -7.50 0.78
C ILE A 93 -5.86 -6.08 1.03
N ILE A 94 -5.87 -5.62 2.28
CA ILE A 94 -6.32 -4.27 2.65
C ILE A 94 -5.37 -3.21 2.08
N ALA A 95 -4.06 -3.43 2.14
CA ALA A 95 -3.08 -2.50 1.60
C ALA A 95 -3.24 -2.29 0.10
N PHE A 96 -3.37 -3.36 -0.69
CA PHE A 96 -3.58 -3.24 -2.14
C PHE A 96 -4.90 -2.55 -2.47
N LYS A 97 -5.99 -2.89 -1.78
CA LYS A 97 -7.28 -2.19 -1.96
C LYS A 97 -7.17 -0.71 -1.65
N THR A 98 -6.45 -0.36 -0.59
CA THR A 98 -6.23 1.05 -0.19
C THR A 98 -5.39 1.78 -1.22
N PHE A 99 -4.30 1.16 -1.67
CA PHE A 99 -3.40 1.71 -2.68
C PHE A 99 -4.14 2.02 -3.99
N TYR A 100 -4.96 1.10 -4.49
CA TYR A 100 -5.73 1.34 -5.71
C TYR A 100 -6.81 2.41 -5.55
N LYS A 101 -7.41 2.54 -4.36
CA LYS A 101 -8.30 3.67 -4.06
C LYS A 101 -7.56 5.00 -4.07
N LEU A 102 -6.35 5.07 -3.51
CA LEU A 102 -5.54 6.28 -3.50
C LEU A 102 -5.20 6.72 -4.93
N ILE A 103 -4.77 5.78 -5.78
CA ILE A 103 -4.51 6.06 -7.19
C ILE A 103 -5.79 6.52 -7.91
N HIS A 104 -6.92 5.84 -7.68
CA HIS A 104 -8.18 6.22 -8.32
C HIS A 104 -8.67 7.60 -7.89
N ALA A 105 -8.58 7.92 -6.59
CA ALA A 105 -8.92 9.23 -6.05
C ALA A 105 -8.03 10.34 -6.64
N ASP A 106 -6.74 10.08 -6.84
CA ASP A 106 -5.82 11.02 -7.48
C ASP A 106 -6.21 11.27 -8.95
N ILE A 107 -6.60 10.22 -9.70
CA ILE A 107 -7.08 10.35 -11.08
C ILE A 107 -8.36 11.18 -11.16
N ASP A 108 -9.33 10.96 -10.28
CA ASP A 108 -10.61 11.67 -10.30
C ASP A 108 -10.45 13.17 -9.94
N GLN A 109 -9.39 13.54 -9.22
CA GLN A 109 -9.05 14.93 -8.92
C GLN A 109 -8.35 15.64 -10.09
N ILE A 110 -7.80 14.91 -11.06
CA ILE A 110 -7.27 15.45 -12.31
C ILE A 110 -8.44 15.62 -13.28
N SER A 111 -9.28 16.63 -13.05
CA SER A 111 -10.28 17.06 -14.03
C SER A 111 -9.57 17.82 -15.15
N ILE A 112 -9.44 17.20 -16.33
CA ILE A 112 -9.06 17.85 -17.59
C ILE A 112 -10.32 18.33 -18.31
#